data_AF-A0A7S1M552-F1
#
_entry.id   AF-A0A7S1M552-F1
#
_cell.length_a   1.000
_cell.length_b   1.000
_cell.length_c   1.000
_cell.angle_alpha   90.00
_cell.angle_beta   90.00
_cell.angle_gamma   90.00
#
_symmetry.space_group_name_H-M   'P 1'
#
loop_
_entity.id
_entity.type
_entity.pdbx_description
1 polymer ?
#
loop_
_entity_poly.entity_id
_entity_poly.type
_entity_poly.pdbx_seq_one_letter_code
_entity_poly.pdbx_strand_id
1 'polypeptide(L)'
;MKSAFFASALALAFLARAGQAARVQASPVTQIVTLLSELKGKLESDGQEEQRSYDKYACWCEDTLASKATEISGAKDQVEALQTQIVQLKGEIATHGADVKQLKKDIVANEESQREASEMRKKETLAYEEDKAESEQCIGALEAAIKVLT
;
A
#
# COMPACT_ATOMS: atom_id res chain seq x y z
N MET A 1 76.04 0.33 -79.17
CA MET A 1 77.48 0.46 -79.48
C MET A 1 78.28 0.06 -78.26
N LYS A 2 79.13 -0.96 -78.42
CA LYS A 2 80.45 -1.22 -77.77
C LYS A 2 80.45 -1.28 -76.22
N SER A 3 80.90 -2.33 -75.55
CA SER A 3 81.80 -3.41 -75.95
C SER A 3 81.87 -4.43 -74.81
N ALA A 4 81.82 -5.71 -75.18
CA ALA A 4 82.29 -6.81 -74.35
C ALA A 4 83.83 -6.80 -74.23
N PHE A 5 84.35 -7.68 -73.36
CA PHE A 5 85.75 -8.07 -73.10
C PHE A 5 86.44 -7.40 -71.92
N PHE A 6 86.53 -8.15 -70.81
CA PHE A 6 87.69 -8.40 -69.93
C PHE A 6 87.14 -9.16 -68.71
N ALA A 7 86.86 -10.46 -68.79
CA ALA A 7 87.81 -11.56 -68.67
C ALA A 7 88.69 -11.51 -67.38
N SER A 8 88.33 -12.40 -66.45
CA SER A 8 89.23 -13.17 -65.57
C SER A 8 89.81 -12.51 -64.31
N ALA A 9 89.64 -13.28 -63.22
CA ALA A 9 90.38 -13.27 -61.95
C ALA A 9 90.08 -12.15 -60.94
N LEU A 10 89.28 -12.46 -59.90
CA LEU A 10 89.78 -12.42 -58.51
C LEU A 10 88.78 -13.01 -57.49
N ALA A 11 89.35 -13.81 -56.58
CA ALA A 11 88.95 -13.96 -55.17
C ALA A 11 87.67 -14.74 -54.79
N LEU A 12 87.92 -16.02 -54.48
CA LEU A 12 87.60 -16.67 -53.19
C LEU A 12 86.88 -15.83 -52.12
N ALA A 13 85.96 -16.52 -51.44
CA ALA A 13 85.38 -16.27 -50.10
C ALA A 13 84.16 -15.33 -50.02
N PHE A 14 82.96 -15.94 -49.99
CA PHE A 14 81.96 -15.53 -49.02
C PHE A 14 81.11 -16.71 -48.54
N LEU A 15 80.79 -16.63 -47.27
CA LEU A 15 80.31 -17.65 -46.34
C LEU A 15 78.95 -18.27 -46.70
N ALA A 16 78.85 -19.55 -46.33
CA ALA A 16 77.76 -20.20 -45.60
C ALA A 16 76.32 -19.60 -45.64
N ARG A 17 75.39 -20.53 -45.92
CA ARG A 17 74.07 -20.74 -45.25
C ARG A 17 72.83 -20.11 -45.89
N ALA A 18 72.09 -20.95 -46.62
CA ALA A 18 70.63 -20.97 -46.68
C ALA A 18 70.23 -22.39 -47.12
N GLY A 19 69.40 -23.18 -46.47
CA GLY A 19 68.57 -23.06 -45.28
C GLY A 19 67.73 -24.33 -45.29
N GLN A 20 67.96 -25.24 -44.34
CA GLN A 20 67.12 -26.42 -44.17
C GLN A 20 65.70 -25.96 -43.80
N ALA A 21 64.74 -26.17 -44.71
CA ALA A 21 63.33 -26.03 -44.39
C ALA A 21 62.89 -27.25 -43.55
N ALA A 22 63.21 -27.21 -42.24
CA ALA A 22 62.57 -28.10 -41.28
C ALA A 22 61.12 -27.65 -41.13
N ARG A 23 60.19 -28.43 -41.71
CA ARG A 23 58.77 -28.35 -41.40
C ARG A 23 58.61 -28.66 -39.91
N VAL A 24 58.37 -27.64 -39.09
CA VAL A 24 57.86 -27.80 -37.73
C VAL A 24 56.42 -28.31 -37.86
N GLN A 25 56.24 -29.62 -38.00
CA GLN A 25 54.98 -30.25 -37.60
C GLN A 25 54.97 -30.22 -36.07
N ALA A 26 54.00 -29.52 -35.48
CA ALA A 26 53.77 -29.55 -34.05
C ALA A 26 53.66 -31.01 -33.59
N SER A 27 54.41 -31.40 -32.55
CA SER A 27 54.36 -32.78 -32.06
C SER A 27 52.98 -33.06 -31.44
N PRO A 28 52.48 -34.31 -31.44
CA PRO A 28 51.21 -34.66 -30.81
C PRO A 28 51.10 -34.23 -29.34
N VAL A 29 52.24 -34.20 -28.63
CA VAL A 29 52.32 -33.72 -27.23
C VAL A 29 52.05 -32.21 -27.16
N THR A 30 52.54 -31.44 -28.14
CA THR A 30 52.30 -30.00 -28.23
C THR A 30 50.82 -29.71 -28.47
N GLN A 31 50.14 -30.51 -29.30
CA GLN A 31 48.69 -30.38 -29.53
C GLN A 31 47.87 -30.68 -28.26
N ILE A 32 48.25 -31.70 -27.47
CA ILE A 32 47.59 -32.01 -26.19
C ILE A 32 47.78 -30.88 -25.18
N VAL A 33 48.99 -30.30 -25.10
CA VAL A 33 49.27 -29.16 -24.22
C VAL A 33 48.48 -27.91 -24.63
N THR A 34 48.33 -27.66 -25.94
CA THR A 34 47.48 -26.58 -26.46
C THR A 34 46.01 -26.81 -26.09
N LEU A 35 45.48 -28.02 -26.32
CA LEU A 35 44.10 -28.37 -25.97
C LEU A 35 43.82 -28.21 -24.46
N LEU A 36 44.73 -28.69 -23.61
CA LEU A 36 44.60 -28.55 -22.15
C LEU A 36 44.68 -27.07 -21.71
N SER A 37 45.50 -26.26 -22.39
CA SER A 37 45.59 -24.82 -22.12
C SER A 37 44.32 -24.08 -22.55
N GLU A 38 43.73 -24.45 -23.69
CA GLU A 38 42.45 -23.90 -24.15
C GLU A 38 41.28 -24.32 -23.24
N LEU A 39 41.25 -25.58 -22.80
CA LEU A 39 40.26 -26.07 -21.83
C LEU A 39 40.37 -25.33 -20.50
N LYS A 40 41.59 -25.08 -20.01
CA LYS A 40 41.82 -24.28 -18.81
C LYS A 40 41.26 -22.86 -18.98
N GLY A 41 41.57 -22.20 -20.09
CA GLY A 41 41.07 -20.85 -20.37
C GLY A 41 39.53 -20.79 -20.47
N LYS A 42 38.91 -21.80 -21.09
CA LYS A 42 37.44 -21.92 -21.10
C LYS A 42 36.88 -22.12 -19.70
N LEU A 43 37.45 -23.02 -18.91
CA LEU A 43 36.99 -23.29 -17.55
C LEU A 43 37.05 -22.03 -16.66
N GLU A 44 38.12 -21.25 -16.79
CA GLU A 44 38.29 -19.98 -16.08
C GLU A 44 37.27 -18.92 -16.55
N SER A 45 36.96 -18.87 -17.85
CA SER A 45 35.95 -17.98 -18.41
C SER A 45 34.53 -18.36 -17.96
N ASP A 46 34.18 -19.64 -18.09
CA ASP A 46 32.87 -20.17 -17.71
C ASP A 46 32.63 -19.98 -16.21
N GLY A 47 33.65 -20.24 -15.38
CA GLY A 47 33.58 -20.00 -13.94
C GLY A 47 33.38 -18.52 -13.57
N GLN A 48 33.99 -17.58 -14.29
CA GLN A 48 33.75 -16.15 -14.08
C GLN A 48 32.33 -15.73 -14.50
N GLU A 49 31.81 -16.31 -15.57
CA GLU A 49 30.48 -16.00 -16.08
C GLU A 49 29.36 -16.58 -15.20
N GLU A 50 29.54 -17.82 -14.72
CA GLU A 50 28.68 -18.43 -13.70
C GLU A 50 28.72 -17.63 -12.40
N GLN A 51 29.90 -17.25 -11.91
CA GLN A 51 30.01 -16.47 -10.67
C GLN A 51 29.28 -15.14 -10.79
N ARG A 52 29.45 -14.41 -11.90
CA ARG A 52 28.72 -13.15 -12.14
C ARG A 52 27.21 -13.34 -12.21
N SER A 53 26.75 -14.45 -12.79
CA SER A 53 25.33 -14.76 -12.89
C SER A 53 24.75 -15.14 -11.53
N TYR A 54 25.51 -15.91 -10.75
CA TYR A 54 25.16 -16.27 -9.38
C TYR A 54 25.09 -15.03 -8.48
N ASP A 55 26.09 -14.16 -8.52
CA ASP A 55 26.12 -12.93 -7.71
C ASP A 55 24.91 -12.03 -8.02
N LYS A 56 24.54 -11.89 -9.31
CA LYS A 56 23.32 -11.18 -9.72
C LYS A 56 22.06 -11.82 -9.18
N TYR A 57 21.96 -13.15 -9.25
CA TYR A 57 20.81 -13.88 -8.76
C TYR A 57 20.69 -13.79 -7.23
N ALA A 58 21.81 -13.88 -6.51
CA ALA A 58 21.87 -13.72 -5.07
C ALA A 58 21.41 -12.32 -4.66
N CYS A 59 21.92 -11.27 -5.30
CA CYS A 59 21.48 -9.89 -5.08
C CYS A 59 19.97 -9.74 -5.31
N TRP A 60 19.45 -10.27 -6.42
CA TRP A 60 18.02 -10.23 -6.71
C TRP A 60 17.18 -10.96 -5.65
N CYS A 61 17.65 -12.11 -5.16
CA CYS A 61 16.99 -12.85 -4.08
C CYS A 61 16.95 -12.02 -2.80
N GLU A 62 18.07 -11.42 -2.40
CA GLU A 62 18.16 -10.58 -1.21
C GLU A 62 17.24 -9.35 -1.29
N ASP A 63 17.30 -8.62 -2.41
CA ASP A 63 16.47 -7.44 -2.64
C ASP A 63 14.97 -7.79 -2.65
N THR A 64 14.61 -8.89 -3.31
CA THR A 64 13.22 -9.35 -3.38
C THR A 64 12.73 -9.80 -2.01
N LEU A 65 13.55 -10.55 -1.26
CA LEU A 65 13.20 -10.98 0.10
C LEU A 65 13.02 -9.78 1.03
N ALA A 66 13.92 -8.80 0.97
CA ALA A 66 13.83 -7.59 1.78
C ALA A 66 12.55 -6.80 1.44
N SER A 67 12.30 -6.55 0.15
CA SER A 67 11.09 -5.85 -0.32
C SER A 67 9.81 -6.57 0.12
N LYS A 68 9.74 -7.90 -0.06
CA LYS A 68 8.57 -8.69 0.32
C LYS A 68 8.39 -8.76 1.84
N ALA A 69 9.47 -8.81 2.61
CA ALA A 69 9.39 -8.74 4.07
C ALA A 69 8.80 -7.41 4.54
N THR A 70 9.22 -6.28 3.94
CA THR A 70 8.66 -4.95 4.23
C THR A 70 7.18 -4.87 3.84
N GLU A 71 6.81 -5.34 2.64
CA GLU A 71 5.41 -5.38 2.20
C GLU A 71 4.54 -6.22 3.15
N ILE A 72 5.02 -7.41 3.56
CA ILE A 72 4.31 -8.28 4.50
C ILE A 72 4.15 -7.61 5.86
N SER A 73 5.19 -6.94 6.37
CA SER A 73 5.10 -6.20 7.63
C SER A 73 4.06 -5.09 7.55
N GLY A 74 4.11 -4.27 6.50
CA GLY A 74 3.15 -3.19 6.30
C GLY A 74 1.71 -3.70 6.14
N ALA A 75 1.53 -4.82 5.43
CA ALA A 75 0.23 -5.47 5.31
C ALA A 75 -0.29 -6.00 6.66
N LYS A 76 0.58 -6.55 7.52
CA LYS A 76 0.20 -6.98 8.87
C LYS A 76 -0.25 -5.81 9.74
N ASP A 77 0.50 -4.71 9.73
CA ASP A 77 0.14 -3.50 10.47
C ASP A 77 -1.23 -2.94 10.02
N GLN A 78 -1.48 -2.95 8.70
CA GLN A 78 -2.78 -2.57 8.14
C GLN A 78 -3.90 -3.51 8.59
N VAL A 79 -3.65 -4.82 8.60
CA VAL A 79 -4.64 -5.81 9.07
C VAL A 79 -4.99 -5.56 10.53
N GLU A 80 -4.00 -5.34 11.40
CA GLU A 80 -4.22 -5.03 12.81
C GLU A 80 -5.03 -3.73 12.98
N ALA A 81 -4.63 -2.66 12.29
CA ALA A 81 -5.34 -1.38 12.32
C ALA A 81 -6.81 -1.51 11.87
N LEU A 82 -7.06 -2.25 10.78
CA LEU A 82 -8.41 -2.51 10.28
C LEU A 82 -9.22 -3.37 11.25
N GLN A 83 -8.61 -4.37 11.90
CA GLN A 83 -9.28 -5.17 12.91
C GLN A 83 -9.71 -4.32 14.12
N THR A 84 -8.84 -3.42 14.60
CA THR A 84 -9.19 -2.47 15.67
C THR A 84 -10.36 -1.57 15.26
N GLN A 85 -10.33 -1.01 14.04
CA GLN A 85 -11.43 -0.19 13.53
C GLN A 85 -12.74 -0.97 13.45
N ILE A 86 -12.70 -2.23 13.00
CA ILE A 86 -13.90 -3.10 12.95
C ILE A 86 -14.50 -3.28 14.35
N VAL A 87 -13.67 -3.51 15.37
CA VAL A 87 -14.15 -3.68 16.76
C VAL A 87 -14.75 -2.37 17.28
N GLN A 88 -14.10 -1.23 17.03
CA GLN A 88 -14.63 0.08 17.41
C GLN A 88 -15.99 0.35 16.76
N LEU A 89 -16.09 0.21 15.43
CA LEU A 89 -17.32 0.43 14.68
C LEU A 89 -18.46 -0.50 15.15
N LYS A 90 -18.15 -1.76 15.48
CA LYS A 90 -19.14 -2.68 16.08
C LYS A 90 -19.65 -2.18 17.43
N GLY A 91 -18.76 -1.62 18.26
CA GLY A 91 -19.14 -0.97 19.52
C GLY A 91 -20.06 0.22 19.31
N GLU A 92 -19.70 1.11 18.38
CA GLU A 92 -20.52 2.29 18.03
C GLU A 92 -21.90 1.89 17.51
N ILE A 93 -21.99 0.90 16.62
CA ILE A 93 -23.26 0.36 16.12
C ILE A 93 -24.14 -0.15 17.27
N ALA A 94 -23.55 -0.85 18.24
CA ALA A 94 -24.29 -1.37 19.39
C ALA A 94 -24.83 -0.22 20.28
N THR A 95 -23.99 0.78 20.57
CA THR A 95 -24.38 1.97 21.35
C THR A 95 -25.49 2.74 20.66
N HIS A 96 -25.30 3.11 19.38
CA HIS A 96 -26.31 3.82 18.62
C HIS A 96 -27.60 3.02 18.46
N GLY A 97 -27.50 1.68 18.32
CA GLY A 97 -28.66 0.80 18.31
C GLY A 97 -29.45 0.83 19.63
N ALA A 98 -28.77 0.95 20.77
CA ALA A 98 -29.41 1.12 22.07
C ALA A 98 -30.03 2.52 22.22
N ASP A 99 -29.31 3.57 21.84
CA ASP A 99 -29.77 4.96 21.88
C ASP A 99 -31.04 5.14 21.06
N VAL A 100 -31.07 4.61 19.83
CA VAL A 100 -32.26 4.66 18.96
C VAL A 100 -33.46 3.98 19.61
N LYS A 101 -33.26 2.85 20.31
CA LYS A 101 -34.35 2.17 21.01
C LYS A 101 -34.84 2.99 22.20
N GLN A 102 -33.95 3.62 22.95
CA GLN A 102 -34.31 4.46 24.08
C GLN A 102 -35.05 5.71 23.63
N LEU A 103 -34.51 6.45 22.65
CA LEU A 103 -35.13 7.64 22.09
C LEU A 103 -36.52 7.37 21.53
N LYS A 104 -36.75 6.20 20.90
CA LYS A 104 -38.10 5.81 20.46
C LYS A 104 -39.08 5.66 21.60
N LYS A 105 -38.66 5.12 22.75
CA LYS A 105 -39.50 5.02 23.95
C LYS A 105 -39.77 6.41 24.53
N ASP A 106 -38.74 7.24 24.61
CA ASP A 106 -38.85 8.60 25.15
C ASP A 106 -39.78 9.47 24.30
N ILE A 107 -39.74 9.33 22.98
CA ILE A 107 -40.67 10.00 22.06
C ILE A 107 -42.11 9.59 22.36
N VAL A 108 -42.40 8.28 22.45
CA VAL A 108 -43.77 7.80 22.74
C VAL A 108 -44.25 8.30 24.11
N ALA A 109 -43.41 8.22 25.14
CA ALA A 109 -43.75 8.72 26.47
C ALA A 109 -43.99 10.24 26.48
N ASN A 110 -43.18 10.99 25.74
CA ASN A 110 -43.35 12.44 25.62
C ASN A 110 -44.61 12.82 24.83
N GLU A 111 -44.95 12.10 23.77
CA GLU A 111 -46.21 12.28 23.03
C GLU A 111 -47.43 12.00 23.91
N GLU A 112 -47.38 10.94 24.72
CA GLU A 112 -48.44 10.62 25.68
C GLU A 112 -48.57 11.72 26.75
N SER A 113 -47.46 12.16 27.34
CA SER A 113 -47.46 13.23 28.33
C SER A 113 -47.99 14.55 27.77
N GLN A 114 -47.61 14.91 26.54
CA GLN A 114 -48.13 16.10 25.85
C GLN A 114 -49.63 16.01 25.62
N ARG A 115 -50.13 14.83 25.21
CA ARG A 115 -51.57 14.60 25.03
C ARG A 115 -52.32 14.76 26.34
N GLU A 116 -51.85 14.13 27.41
CA GLU A 116 -52.47 14.23 28.74
C GLU A 116 -52.48 15.67 29.26
N ALA A 117 -51.36 16.38 29.17
CA ALA A 117 -51.25 17.78 29.57
C ALA A 117 -52.17 18.68 28.74
N SER A 118 -52.30 18.41 27.44
CA SER A 118 -53.21 19.16 26.56
C SER A 118 -54.68 18.93 26.92
N GLU A 119 -55.06 17.69 27.20
CA GLU A 119 -56.43 17.35 27.63
C GLU A 119 -56.76 17.94 29.01
N MET A 120 -55.81 17.92 29.95
CA MET A 120 -55.94 18.57 31.26
C MET A 120 -56.15 20.08 31.08
N ARG A 121 -55.31 20.75 30.29
CA ARG A 121 -55.42 22.18 30.03
C ARG A 121 -56.76 22.56 29.41
N LYS A 122 -57.28 21.75 28.48
CA LYS A 122 -58.63 21.97 27.90
C LYS A 122 -59.71 21.91 28.97
N LYS A 123 -59.67 20.91 29.85
CA LYS A 123 -60.63 20.77 30.95
C LYS A 123 -60.56 21.94 31.93
N GLU A 124 -59.35 22.33 32.33
CA GLU A 124 -59.13 23.47 33.22
C GLU A 124 -59.59 24.80 32.59
N THR A 125 -59.37 24.97 31.28
CA THR A 125 -59.82 26.16 30.55
C THR A 125 -61.35 26.24 30.54
N LEU A 126 -62.03 25.14 30.25
CA LEU A 126 -63.50 25.08 30.27
C LEU A 126 -64.05 25.38 31.67
N ALA A 127 -63.50 24.76 32.71
CA ALA A 127 -63.91 25.02 34.09
C ALA A 127 -63.68 26.49 34.48
N TYR A 128 -62.55 27.08 34.09
CA TYR A 128 -62.26 28.49 34.33
C TYR A 128 -63.24 29.42 33.60
N GLU A 129 -63.62 29.11 32.37
CA GLU A 129 -64.61 29.90 31.61
C GLU A 129 -65.99 29.85 32.27
N GLU A 130 -66.42 28.69 32.76
CA GLU A 130 -67.66 28.53 33.52
C GLU A 130 -67.64 29.33 34.83
N ASP A 131 -66.61 29.15 35.66
CA ASP A 131 -66.43 29.87 36.93
C ASP A 131 -66.37 31.39 36.72
N LYS A 132 -65.68 31.83 35.66
CA LYS A 132 -65.59 33.24 35.29
C LYS A 132 -66.96 33.79 34.94
N ALA A 133 -67.74 33.07 34.12
CA ALA A 133 -69.07 33.51 33.73
C ALA A 133 -70.02 33.61 34.94
N GLU A 134 -69.97 32.64 35.87
CA GLU A 134 -70.74 32.70 37.11
C GLU A 134 -70.31 33.89 37.98
N SER A 135 -69.00 34.13 38.11
CA SER A 135 -68.47 35.26 38.87
C SER A 135 -68.89 36.61 38.28
N GLU A 136 -68.84 36.76 36.96
CA GLU A 136 -69.30 37.97 36.25
C GLU A 136 -70.81 38.20 36.44
N GLN A 137 -71.62 37.15 36.41
CA GLN A 137 -73.06 37.24 36.71
C GLN A 137 -73.31 37.66 38.16
N CYS A 138 -72.57 37.10 39.12
CA CYS A 138 -72.66 37.49 40.53
C CYS A 138 -72.29 38.97 40.74
N ILE A 139 -71.22 39.45 40.09
CA ILE A 139 -70.83 40.86 40.12
C ILE A 139 -71.96 41.74 39.56
N GLY A 140 -72.51 41.40 38.39
CA GLY A 140 -73.61 42.17 37.79
C GLY A 140 -74.87 42.22 38.67
N ALA A 141 -75.19 41.12 39.37
CA ALA A 141 -76.29 41.09 40.33
C ALA A 141 -76.03 41.99 41.55
N LEU A 142 -74.80 41.98 42.08
CA LEU A 142 -74.40 42.87 43.18
C LEU A 142 -74.43 44.35 42.76
N GLU A 143 -73.96 44.68 41.56
CA GLU A 143 -74.04 46.06 41.02
C GLU A 143 -75.49 46.53 40.87
N ALA A 144 -76.38 45.67 40.37
CA ALA A 144 -77.80 45.96 40.28
C ALA A 144 -78.43 46.19 41.66
N ALA A 145 -78.07 45.38 42.66
CA ALA A 145 -78.54 45.55 44.04
C ALA A 145 -78.07 46.87 44.66
N ILE A 146 -76.81 47.25 44.46
CA ILE A 146 -76.27 48.54 44.90
C ILE A 146 -77.06 49.69 44.28
N LYS A 147 -77.31 49.63 42.96
CA LYS A 147 -78.04 50.68 42.23
C LYS A 147 -79.48 50.87 42.70
N VAL A 148 -80.12 49.82 43.25
CA VAL A 148 -81.48 49.93 43.83
C VAL A 148 -81.45 50.57 45.22
N LEU A 149 -80.35 50.42 45.96
CA LEU A 149 -80.19 50.95 47.32
C LEU A 149 -79.68 52.39 47.37
N THR A 150 -79.13 52.91 46.26
CA THR A 150 -78.66 54.31 46.10
C THR A 150 -79.62 55.11 45.23
#